data_AF-A0A1V5HPU8-F1
#
_entry.id   AF-A0A1V5HPU8-F1
#
_cell.length_a   1.000
_cell.length_b   1.000
_cell.length_c   1.000
_cell.angle_alpha   90.00
_cell.angle_beta   90.00
_cell.angle_gamma   90.00
#
_symmetry.space_group_name_H-M   'P 1'
#
loop_
_entity.id
_entity.type
_entity.pdbx_description
1 polymer ?
#
loop_
_entity_poly.entity_id
_entity_poly.type
_entity_poly.pdbx_seq_one_letter_code
_entity_poly.pdbx_strand_id
1 'polypeptide(L)'
;MKIYFDEKGRIRPPTIPDGSITQGDHNAIKIEAYADFDVSPYFVSITLQRADGVVLGPYAMTPIASLGGGLVAYHEYYLQSTDTAVAGALGMTIRYEVYQQDPDTSELVPTYSKATGKIVANIGQAVTGGDNVILNIQYRISQLEKDVMDLEAAEGRYDQITVSTEEPVNKPTNHIWFKIE
;
A
#
# COMPACT_ATOMS: atom_id res chain seq x y z
N MET A 1 1.61 13.08 -5.13
CA MET A 1 1.30 13.91 -3.95
C MET A 1 2.21 13.48 -2.81
N LYS A 2 2.91 14.43 -2.18
CA LYS A 2 3.78 14.18 -1.02
C LYS A 2 3.17 14.80 0.22
N ILE A 3 3.19 14.06 1.33
CA ILE A 3 2.57 14.43 2.59
C ILE A 3 3.62 14.25 3.69
N TYR A 4 3.88 15.30 4.47
CA TYR A 4 4.85 15.26 5.56
C TYR A 4 4.16 15.45 6.91
N PHE A 5 4.38 14.52 7.83
CA PHE A 5 3.91 14.59 9.21
C PHE A 5 5.07 14.85 10.18
N ASP A 6 4.87 15.78 11.12
CA ASP A 6 5.81 16.03 12.20
C ASP A 6 5.77 14.93 13.27
N GLU A 7 6.67 15.00 14.25
CA GLU A 7 6.75 14.08 15.39
C GLU A 7 5.43 13.92 16.17
N LYS A 8 4.46 14.83 16.01
CA LYS A 8 3.14 14.80 16.66
C LYS A 8 2.02 14.31 15.72
N GLY A 9 2.33 13.92 14.49
CA GLY A 9 1.34 13.51 13.48
C GLY A 9 0.63 14.68 12.80
N ARG A 10 1.11 15.91 12.99
CA ARG A 10 0.56 17.11 12.35
C ARG A 10 1.20 17.31 10.98
N ILE A 11 0.44 17.86 10.06
CA ILE A 11 0.92 18.14 8.70
C ILE A 11 1.96 19.27 8.75
N ARG A 12 3.17 19.04 8.23
CA ARG A 12 4.24 20.04 8.12
C ARG A 12 4.08 20.89 6.86
N PRO A 13 4.07 22.22 6.93
CA PRO A 13 4.22 23.06 5.74
C PRO A 13 5.62 22.90 5.11
N PRO A 14 5.77 23.04 3.77
CA PRO A 14 4.73 23.20 2.78
C PRO A 14 4.28 21.82 2.28
N THR A 15 3.57 21.05 3.11
CA THR A 15 2.64 20.04 2.59
C THR A 15 1.47 20.80 1.96
N ILE A 16 1.75 21.43 0.84
CA ILE A 16 0.76 21.93 -0.07
C ILE A 16 0.48 20.72 -0.95
N PRO A 17 -0.73 20.13 -0.96
CA PRO A 17 -1.14 19.33 -2.09
C PRO A 17 -1.12 20.27 -3.29
N ASP A 18 0.02 20.34 -3.97
CA ASP A 18 0.17 21.14 -5.16
C ASP A 18 -0.73 20.50 -6.22
N GLY A 19 -1.80 21.20 -6.58
CA GLY A 19 -2.67 20.78 -7.66
C GLY A 19 -3.96 20.08 -7.22
N SER A 20 -5.06 20.61 -7.75
CA SER A 20 -6.23 19.80 -8.09
C SER A 20 -5.79 18.51 -8.78
N ILE A 21 -6.42 17.40 -8.42
CA ILE A 21 -6.29 16.14 -9.15
C ILE A 21 -7.10 16.30 -10.43
N THR A 22 -6.44 16.78 -11.49
CA THR A 22 -7.01 16.91 -12.84
C THR A 22 -6.61 15.68 -13.63
N GLN A 23 -7.53 14.73 -13.84
CA GLN A 23 -7.18 13.49 -14.53
C GLN A 23 -7.61 13.52 -16.00
N GLY A 24 -6.61 13.47 -16.88
CA GLY A 24 -6.75 13.27 -18.33
C GLY A 24 -5.98 12.05 -18.86
N ASP A 25 -5.19 11.36 -18.02
CA ASP A 25 -4.56 10.10 -18.37
C ASP A 25 -4.63 9.14 -17.16
N HIS A 26 -4.88 7.88 -17.46
CA HIS A 26 -4.99 6.66 -16.67
C HIS A 26 -3.82 6.36 -15.70
N ASN A 27 -2.88 7.29 -15.52
CA ASN A 27 -1.75 7.15 -14.63
C ASN A 27 -2.18 7.46 -13.18
N ALA A 28 -2.19 6.40 -12.38
CA ALA A 28 -2.51 6.41 -10.96
C ALA A 28 -1.72 7.50 -10.23
N ILE A 29 -2.44 8.45 -9.63
CA ILE A 29 -1.83 9.49 -8.81
C ILE A 29 -1.28 8.83 -7.54
N LYS A 30 0.03 8.93 -7.37
CA LYS A 30 0.75 8.38 -6.25
C LYS A 30 0.68 9.31 -5.04
N ILE A 31 0.36 8.78 -3.88
CA ILE A 31 0.38 9.44 -2.57
C ILE A 31 1.60 8.90 -1.83
N GLU A 32 2.50 9.77 -1.38
CA GLU A 32 3.70 9.44 -0.62
C GLU A 32 3.58 10.09 0.77
N ALA A 33 3.65 9.28 1.83
CA ALA A 33 3.48 9.70 3.21
C ALA A 33 4.79 9.54 3.98
N TYR A 34 5.30 10.67 4.46
CA TYR A 34 6.51 10.79 5.25
C TYR A 34 6.12 11.17 6.68
N ALA A 35 6.74 10.59 7.69
CA ALA A 35 6.51 10.95 9.08
C ALA A 35 7.81 10.92 9.89
N ASP A 36 8.09 11.99 10.64
CA ASP A 36 9.31 12.13 11.43
C ASP A 36 9.43 11.06 12.56
N PHE A 37 8.30 10.46 12.96
CA PHE A 37 8.23 9.44 14.00
C PHE A 37 8.15 8.00 13.45
N ASP A 38 8.18 7.83 12.13
CA ASP A 38 8.07 6.52 11.51
C ASP A 38 9.38 5.74 11.67
N VAL A 39 9.40 4.87 12.67
CA VAL A 39 10.58 4.10 13.09
C VAL A 39 10.49 2.62 12.70
N SER A 40 9.64 2.27 11.71
CA SER A 40 9.43 0.92 11.13
C SER A 40 8.48 -0.09 11.83
N PRO A 41 7.99 0.03 13.09
CA PRO A 41 7.03 -0.94 13.64
C PRO A 41 5.58 -0.65 13.22
N TYR A 42 5.34 0.41 12.45
CA TYR A 42 4.00 0.86 12.10
C TYR A 42 3.48 0.14 10.86
N PHE A 43 2.28 -0.41 11.00
CA PHE A 43 1.42 -0.67 9.86
C PHE A 43 0.76 0.65 9.45
N VAL A 44 1.00 1.06 8.20
CA VAL A 44 0.49 2.34 7.69
C VAL A 44 -0.65 2.08 6.73
N SER A 45 -1.77 2.77 6.97
CA SER A 45 -2.96 2.66 6.13
C SER A 45 -3.53 4.01 5.76
N ILE A 46 -4.26 4.04 4.64
CA ILE A 46 -4.99 5.21 4.16
C ILE A 46 -6.49 4.89 4.09
N THR A 47 -7.29 5.80 4.64
CA THR A 47 -8.75 5.82 4.48
C THR A 47 -9.13 6.99 3.61
N LEU A 48 -10.00 6.75 2.63
CA LEU A 48 -10.47 7.76 1.69
C LEU A 48 -11.94 8.04 1.92
N GLN A 49 -12.35 9.30 1.80
CA GLN A 49 -13.74 9.72 1.84
C GLN A 49 -14.05 10.50 0.57
N ARG A 50 -14.86 9.93 -0.31
CA ARG A 50 -15.28 10.57 -1.56
C ARG A 50 -16.33 11.65 -1.31
N ALA A 51 -16.56 12.48 -2.33
CA ALA A 51 -17.52 13.58 -2.28
C ALA A 51 -18.99 13.11 -2.13
N ASP A 52 -19.30 11.88 -2.54
CA ASP A 52 -20.60 11.25 -2.34
C ASP A 52 -20.80 10.68 -0.91
N GLY A 53 -19.80 10.82 -0.04
CA GLY A 53 -19.82 10.36 1.34
C GLY A 53 -19.36 8.92 1.53
N VAL A 54 -19.03 8.19 0.46
CA VAL A 54 -18.51 6.82 0.55
C VAL A 54 -17.12 6.83 1.18
N VAL A 55 -16.94 5.98 2.19
CA VAL A 55 -15.66 5.74 2.85
C VAL A 55 -15.04 4.46 2.28
N LEU A 56 -13.79 4.55 1.84
CA LEU A 56 -13.02 3.47 1.25
C LEU A 56 -11.79 3.17 2.12
N GLY A 57 -11.42 1.90 2.19
CA GLY A 57 -10.34 1.41 3.03
C GLY A 57 -10.80 0.98 4.44
N PRO A 58 -9.87 0.85 5.41
CA PRO A 58 -8.47 1.23 5.32
C PRO A 58 -7.69 0.37 4.32
N TYR A 59 -6.89 1.01 3.47
CA TYR A 59 -5.99 0.34 2.53
C TYR A 59 -4.56 0.39 3.06
N ALA A 60 -3.85 -0.74 3.00
CA ALA A 60 -2.44 -0.80 3.35
C ALA A 60 -1.62 0.09 2.40
N MET A 61 -0.68 0.85 2.95
CA MET A 61 0.28 1.63 2.17
C MET A 61 1.62 0.87 2.09
N THR A 62 2.20 0.80 0.90
CA THR A 62 3.44 0.06 0.65
C THR A 62 4.62 0.81 1.26
N PRO A 63 5.42 0.19 2.16
CA PRO A 63 6.64 0.81 2.68
C PRO A 63 7.70 0.87 1.58
N ILE A 64 8.37 2.02 1.44
CA ILE A 64 9.48 2.22 0.51
C ILE A 64 10.76 2.48 1.31
N ALA A 65 11.77 1.64 1.11
CA ALA A 65 13.05 1.74 1.79
C ALA A 65 13.89 2.93 1.29
N SER A 66 14.68 3.53 2.18
CA SER A 66 15.69 4.52 1.79
C SER A 66 16.88 3.83 1.10
N LEU A 67 17.45 4.50 0.08
CA LEU A 67 18.69 4.08 -0.57
C LEU A 67 19.84 4.23 0.43
N GLY A 68 20.18 3.17 1.17
CA GLY A 68 21.31 3.21 2.11
C GLY A 68 21.20 2.31 3.35
N GLY A 69 20.09 1.59 3.56
CA GLY A 69 20.02 0.53 4.57
C GLY A 69 18.78 0.60 5.45
N GLY A 70 17.88 -0.37 5.26
CA GLY A 70 16.91 -0.88 6.24
C GLY A 70 15.80 0.03 6.78
N LEU A 71 15.92 1.35 6.64
CA LEU A 71 14.94 2.32 7.17
C LEU A 71 13.90 2.64 6.10
N VAL A 72 12.61 2.56 6.48
CA VAL A 72 11.49 3.00 5.65
C VAL A 72 11.60 4.52 5.47
N ALA A 73 11.70 4.98 4.22
CA ALA A 73 11.79 6.39 3.87
C ALA A 73 10.41 7.05 3.84
N TYR A 74 9.40 6.31 3.36
CA TYR A 74 8.01 6.73 3.26
C TYR A 74 7.12 5.54 2.94
N HIS A 75 5.81 5.74 3.05
CA HIS A 75 4.80 4.80 2.56
C HIS A 75 4.10 5.37 1.34
N GLU A 76 3.75 4.52 0.37
CA GLU A 76 3.05 4.94 -0.83
C GLU A 76 1.71 4.24 -1.07
N TYR A 77 0.80 4.97 -1.71
CA TYR A 77 -0.48 4.46 -2.18
C TYR A 77 -0.79 5.02 -3.56
N TYR A 78 -1.26 4.16 -4.47
CA TYR A 78 -1.68 4.56 -5.80
C TYR A 78 -3.19 4.68 -5.83
N LEU A 79 -3.70 5.89 -6.12
CA LEU A 79 -5.14 6.10 -6.28
C LEU A 79 -5.68 5.24 -7.41
N GLN A 80 -6.73 4.50 -7.11
CA GLN A 80 -7.46 3.64 -8.03
C GLN A 80 -8.63 4.39 -8.66
N SER A 81 -9.16 3.85 -9.76
CA SER A 81 -10.32 4.42 -10.46
C SER A 81 -11.56 4.49 -9.56
N THR A 82 -11.70 3.55 -8.61
CA THR A 82 -12.77 3.54 -7.60
C THR A 82 -12.68 4.71 -6.63
N ASP A 83 -11.46 5.14 -6.30
CA ASP A 83 -11.21 6.23 -5.36
C ASP A 83 -11.60 7.58 -5.96
N THR A 84 -11.40 7.72 -7.27
CA THR A 84 -11.64 8.94 -8.06
C THR A 84 -12.92 8.86 -8.90
N ALA A 85 -13.81 7.91 -8.63
CA ALA A 85 -15.05 7.70 -9.38
C ALA A 85 -16.09 8.82 -9.23
N VAL A 86 -15.85 9.78 -8.31
CA VAL A 86 -16.75 10.92 -8.06
C VAL A 86 -15.92 12.20 -8.05
N ALA A 87 -16.35 13.17 -8.86
CA ALA A 87 -15.75 14.50 -8.87
C ALA A 87 -16.11 15.27 -7.59
N GLY A 88 -15.20 16.10 -7.10
CA GLY A 88 -15.35 16.86 -5.86
C GLY A 88 -14.26 16.56 -4.83
N ALA A 89 -14.53 16.89 -3.57
CA ALA A 89 -13.55 16.73 -2.49
C ALA A 89 -13.30 15.24 -2.17
N LEU A 90 -12.03 14.85 -2.21
CA LEU A 90 -11.53 13.58 -1.72
C LEU A 90 -10.79 13.84 -0.40
N GLY A 91 -11.39 13.39 0.70
CA GLY A 91 -10.76 13.37 2.02
C GLY A 91 -9.84 12.16 2.14
N MET A 92 -8.66 12.36 2.71
CA MET A 92 -7.64 11.34 2.93
C MET A 92 -7.21 11.40 4.39
N THR A 93 -7.19 10.25 5.06
CA THR A 93 -6.70 10.12 6.43
C THR A 93 -5.71 8.98 6.48
N ILE A 94 -4.49 9.28 6.91
CA ILE A 94 -3.43 8.28 7.06
C ILE A 94 -3.32 7.90 8.53
N ARG A 95 -3.08 6.63 8.81
CA ARG A 95 -2.94 6.11 10.16
C ARG A 95 -1.68 5.27 10.27
N TYR A 96 -0.96 5.48 11.37
CA TYR A 96 0.20 4.69 11.76
C TYR A 96 -0.22 3.87 12.97
N GLU A 97 -0.31 2.56 12.81
CA GLU A 97 -0.85 1.66 13.83
C GLU A 97 0.14 0.56 14.14
N VAL A 98 0.33 0.28 15.43
CA VAL A 98 1.08 -0.88 15.89
C VAL A 98 0.04 -1.91 16.31
N TYR A 99 0.14 -3.10 15.73
CA TYR A 99 -0.71 -4.22 16.07
C TYR A 99 0.06 -5.18 16.97
N GLN A 100 -0.62 -5.72 17.97
CA GLN A 100 -0.12 -6.82 18.77
C GLN A 100 -1.13 -7.96 18.68
N GLN A 101 -0.62 -9.18 18.66
CA GLN A 101 -1.48 -10.34 18.77
C GLN A 101 -2.05 -10.42 20.18
N ASP A 102 -3.37 -10.49 20.27
CA ASP A 102 -4.07 -10.77 21.51
C ASP A 102 -3.77 -12.22 21.93
N PRO A 103 -3.28 -12.44 23.16
CA PRO A 103 -2.88 -13.77 23.63
C PRO A 103 -4.06 -14.74 23.76
N ASP A 104 -5.29 -14.24 23.91
CA ASP A 104 -6.49 -15.04 24.17
C ASP A 104 -7.25 -15.38 22.89
N THR A 105 -7.27 -14.46 21.91
CA THR A 105 -8.03 -14.63 20.66
C THR A 105 -7.15 -14.92 19.44
N SER A 106 -5.83 -14.76 19.55
CA SER A 106 -4.87 -14.81 18.44
C SER A 106 -5.12 -13.76 17.35
N GLU A 107 -6.02 -12.79 17.57
CA GLU A 107 -6.32 -11.71 16.63
C GLU A 107 -5.29 -10.58 16.74
N LEU A 108 -5.03 -9.88 15.64
CA LEU A 108 -4.21 -8.66 15.65
C LEU A 108 -5.06 -7.48 16.10
N VAL A 109 -4.75 -6.93 17.26
CA VAL A 109 -5.46 -5.77 17.83
C VAL A 109 -4.51 -4.56 17.80
N PRO A 110 -4.99 -3.37 17.36
CA PRO A 110 -4.16 -2.17 17.40
C PRO A 110 -3.91 -1.77 18.86
N THR A 111 -2.64 -1.81 19.29
CA THR A 111 -2.22 -1.43 20.64
C THR A 111 -1.77 0.02 20.72
N TYR A 112 -1.36 0.59 19.59
CA TYR A 112 -1.06 2.01 19.47
C TYR A 112 -1.55 2.51 18.11
N SER A 113 -2.29 3.61 18.11
CA SER A 113 -2.75 4.26 16.88
C SER A 113 -2.41 5.73 16.93
N LYS A 114 -1.74 6.19 15.88
CA LYS A 114 -1.48 7.59 15.63
C LYS A 114 -2.19 7.99 14.35
N ALA A 115 -3.39 8.54 14.52
CA ALA A 115 -4.10 9.18 13.44
C ALA A 115 -3.34 10.44 13.03
N THR A 116 -2.94 10.52 11.77
CA THR A 116 -2.31 11.71 11.23
C THR A 116 -3.37 12.62 10.61
N GLY A 117 -3.02 13.88 10.37
CA GLY A 117 -3.99 14.90 9.93
C GLY A 117 -4.81 14.49 8.69
N LYS A 118 -6.07 14.95 8.63
CA LYS A 118 -6.93 14.80 7.44
C LYS A 118 -6.50 15.76 6.35
N ILE A 119 -6.34 15.25 5.14
CA ILE A 119 -5.96 16.01 3.95
C ILE A 119 -7.14 15.98 2.98
N VAL A 120 -7.35 17.07 2.25
CA VAL A 120 -8.41 17.14 1.25
C VAL A 120 -7.77 17.53 -0.08
N ALA A 121 -8.04 16.74 -1.10
CA ALA A 121 -7.74 17.04 -2.49
C ALA A 121 -9.04 17.21 -3.27
N ASN A 122 -9.03 17.95 -4.37
CA ASN A 122 -10.20 18.07 -5.24
C ASN A 122 -9.99 17.23 -6.50
N ILE A 123 -10.94 16.33 -6.76
CA ILE A 123 -11.05 15.57 -8.01
C ILE A 123 -11.79 16.43 -9.02
N GLY A 124 -11.09 16.86 -10.08
CA GLY A 124 -11.67 17.73 -11.11
C GLY A 124 -12.65 17.01 -12.04
N GLN A 125 -12.35 15.76 -12.39
CA GLN A 125 -13.20 14.91 -13.24
C GLN A 125 -13.24 13.48 -12.68
N ALA A 126 -14.44 12.88 -12.67
CA ALA A 126 -14.65 11.52 -12.21
C ALA A 126 -14.09 10.51 -13.23
N VAL A 127 -13.40 9.49 -12.75
CA VAL A 127 -13.02 8.34 -13.58
C VAL A 127 -14.22 7.40 -13.69
N THR A 128 -14.76 7.26 -14.89
CA THR A 128 -15.84 6.31 -15.19
C THR A 128 -15.36 5.32 -16.24
N GLY A 129 -15.40 4.03 -15.91
CA GLY A 129 -14.91 2.98 -16.79
C GLY A 129 -13.39 2.80 -16.70
N GLY A 130 -12.97 1.67 -16.13
CA GLY A 130 -11.56 1.33 -15.96
C GLY A 130 -11.44 0.30 -14.86
N ASP A 131 -11.74 -0.95 -15.19
CA ASP A 131 -11.44 -2.10 -14.32
C ASP A 131 -9.92 -2.23 -14.21
N ASN A 132 -9.36 -1.50 -13.25
CA ASN A 132 -7.94 -1.59 -12.86
C ASN A 132 -7.62 -2.89 -12.11
N VAL A 133 -8.53 -3.87 -12.12
CA VAL A 133 -8.27 -5.23 -11.65
C VAL A 133 -7.07 -5.81 -12.39
N ILE A 134 -6.98 -5.60 -13.71
CA ILE A 134 -5.86 -6.12 -14.52
C ILE A 134 -4.55 -5.41 -14.18
N LEU A 135 -4.56 -4.09 -14.00
CA LEU A 135 -3.35 -3.31 -13.65
C LEU A 135 -2.87 -3.60 -12.22
N ASN A 136 -3.80 -3.78 -11.27
CA ASN A 136 -3.48 -4.25 -9.91
C ASN A 136 -2.95 -5.68 -9.90
N ILE A 137 -3.53 -6.57 -10.71
CA ILE A 137 -3.03 -7.94 -10.88
C ILE A 137 -1.62 -7.89 -11.47
N GLN A 138 -1.38 -7.08 -12.50
CA GLN A 138 -0.05 -6.91 -13.10
C GLN A 138 0.97 -6.37 -12.10
N TYR A 139 0.61 -5.34 -11.30
CA TYR A 139 1.50 -4.82 -10.27
C TYR A 139 1.81 -5.85 -9.18
N ARG A 140 0.80 -6.60 -8.71
CA ARG A 140 1.01 -7.70 -7.75
C ARG A 140 1.85 -8.84 -8.33
N ILE A 141 1.68 -9.16 -9.62
CA ILE A 141 2.51 -10.14 -10.33
C ILE A 141 3.96 -9.65 -10.39
N SER A 142 4.21 -8.40 -10.77
CA SER A 142 5.57 -7.87 -10.84
C SER A 142 6.26 -7.78 -9.48
N GLN A 143 5.52 -7.51 -8.40
CA GLN A 143 6.07 -7.58 -7.04
C GLN A 143 6.37 -9.02 -6.63
N LEU A 144 5.48 -9.97 -6.93
CA LEU A 144 5.73 -11.39 -6.71
C LEU A 144 6.95 -11.90 -7.50
N GLU A 145 7.10 -11.50 -8.77
CA GLU A 145 8.28 -11.83 -9.59
C GLU A 145 9.56 -11.29 -8.95
N LYS A 146 9.52 -10.05 -8.47
CA LYS A 146 10.67 -9.45 -7.78
C LYS A 146 10.99 -10.16 -6.47
N ASP A 147 9.99 -10.48 -5.65
CA ASP A 147 10.17 -11.21 -4.41
C ASP A 147 10.72 -12.62 -4.67
N VAL A 148 10.27 -13.28 -5.75
CA VAL A 148 10.82 -14.57 -6.21
C VAL A 148 12.28 -14.42 -6.66
N MET A 149 12.60 -13.40 -7.45
CA MET A 149 13.98 -13.13 -7.87
C MET A 149 14.89 -12.81 -6.68
N ASP A 150 14.38 -12.07 -5.70
CA ASP A 150 15.10 -11.74 -4.47
C ASP A 150 15.28 -12.99 -3.59
N LEU A 151 14.31 -13.92 -3.57
CA LEU A 151 14.45 -15.23 -2.93
C LEU A 151 15.48 -16.13 -3.66
N GLU A 152 15.44 -16.18 -5.00
CA GLU A 152 16.42 -16.90 -5.83
C GLU A 152 17.84 -16.32 -5.66
N ALA A 153 17.96 -15.02 -5.39
CA ALA A 153 19.23 -14.34 -5.15
C ALA A 153 19.72 -14.47 -3.69
N ALA A 154 18.81 -14.57 -2.71
CA ALA A 154 19.12 -14.63 -1.29
C ALA A 154 19.44 -16.05 -0.80
N GLU A 155 18.87 -17.09 -1.41
CA GLU A 155 19.16 -18.48 -1.12
C GLU A 155 19.64 -19.20 -2.38
N GLY A 156 20.93 -19.52 -2.44
CA GLY A 156 21.45 -20.34 -3.52
C GLY A 156 20.67 -21.65 -3.66
N ARG A 157 20.05 -21.82 -4.84
CA ARG A 157 19.51 -23.05 -5.47
C ARG A 157 18.05 -23.38 -5.19
N TYR A 158 17.14 -22.69 -5.87
CA TYR A 158 15.92 -23.34 -6.35
C TYR A 158 15.94 -23.38 -7.88
N ASP A 159 15.95 -24.59 -8.45
CA ASP A 159 16.12 -24.78 -9.89
C ASP A 159 14.78 -24.77 -10.64
N GLN A 160 13.66 -24.92 -9.92
CA GLN A 160 12.31 -24.96 -10.50
C GLN A 160 11.21 -24.64 -9.47
N ILE A 161 10.22 -23.85 -9.89
CA ILE A 161 8.97 -23.58 -9.14
C ILE A 161 7.80 -24.23 -9.87
N THR A 162 6.93 -24.95 -9.15
CA THR A 162 5.73 -25.60 -9.72
C THR A 162 4.48 -25.23 -8.93
N VAL A 163 3.39 -24.91 -9.65
CA VAL A 163 2.07 -24.62 -9.06
C VAL A 163 1.09 -25.70 -9.52
N SER A 164 0.40 -26.38 -8.59
CA SER A 164 -0.54 -27.47 -8.93
C SER A 164 -1.62 -27.63 -7.85
N THR A 165 -2.80 -28.11 -8.24
CA THR A 165 -3.90 -28.48 -7.32
C THR A 165 -3.62 -29.78 -6.55
N GLU A 166 -2.74 -30.62 -7.09
CA GLU A 166 -2.31 -31.90 -6.51
C GLU A 166 -0.84 -31.85 -6.08
N GLU A 167 -0.56 -32.47 -4.94
CA GLU A 167 0.78 -32.54 -4.36
C GLU A 167 1.69 -33.46 -5.20
N PRO A 168 2.87 -32.99 -5.63
CA PRO A 168 3.77 -33.80 -6.44
C PRO A 168 4.34 -34.96 -5.64
N VAL A 169 4.34 -36.14 -6.27
CA VAL A 169 4.76 -37.43 -5.67
C VAL A 169 6.25 -37.43 -5.26
N ASN A 170 7.08 -36.60 -5.90
CA ASN A 170 8.49 -36.42 -5.55
C ASN A 170 8.77 -34.94 -5.31
N LYS A 171 9.41 -34.62 -4.16
CA LYS A 171 9.81 -33.27 -3.77
C LYS A 171 11.35 -33.19 -3.71
N PRO A 172 12.02 -32.81 -4.81
CA PRO A 172 13.45 -32.55 -4.80
C PRO A 172 13.76 -31.41 -3.82
N THR A 173 14.88 -31.50 -3.10
CA THR A 173 15.28 -30.55 -2.06
C THR A 173 15.48 -29.12 -2.57
N ASN A 174 15.63 -28.94 -3.90
CA ASN A 174 15.85 -27.65 -4.55
C ASN A 174 14.64 -27.18 -5.38
N HIS A 175 13.45 -27.74 -5.21
CA HIS A 175 12.24 -27.32 -5.92
C HIS A 175 11.15 -26.84 -4.95
N ILE A 176 10.53 -25.70 -5.26
CA ILE A 176 9.42 -25.15 -4.48
C ILE A 176 8.10 -25.50 -5.16
N TRP A 177 7.12 -25.98 -4.38
CA TRP A 177 5.77 -26.27 -4.87
C TRP A 177 4.71 -25.47 -4.09
N PHE A 178 3.78 -24.87 -4.83
CA PHE A 178 2.63 -24.16 -4.28
C PHE A 178 1.32 -24.89 -4.64
N LYS A 179 0.49 -25.18 -3.62
CA LYS A 179 -0.87 -25.68 -3.80
C LYS A 179 -1.82 -24.53 -4.12
N ILE A 180 -2.65 -24.69 -5.14
CA ILE A 180 -3.80 -23.82 -5.39
C ILE A 180 -5.09 -24.61 -5.16
N GLU A 181 -6.08 -23.98 -4.51
CA GLU A 181 -7.41 -24.54 -4.22
C GLU A 181 -8.49 -23.99 -5.16
#